data_AF-A0A7C2YJI8-F1
#
_entry.id   AF-A0A7C2YJI8-F1
#
_cell.length_a   1.000
_cell.length_b   1.000
_cell.length_c   1.000
_cell.angle_alpha   90.00
_cell.angle_beta   90.00
_cell.angle_gamma   90.00
#
_symmetry.space_group_name_H-M   'P 1'
#
loop_
_entity.id
_entity.type
_entity.pdbx_description
1 polymer ?
#
loop_
_entity_poly.entity_id
_entity_poly.type
_entity_poly.pdbx_seq_one_letter_code
_entity_poly.pdbx_strand_id
1 'polypeptide(L)'
;MRKIGIIKFCLILLLFSNCAPTLKQPQLPKEAIEEERIKQEEIALFSYLEKEQRLYRVGLPLLKGALNYYNKKPNISFGIIVHNKNTYKKEQLEIIRKKYIVEEQPTILYLHPDFGAYKAGLKINDKII
;
A
#
# COMPACT_ATOMS: atom_id res chain seq x y z
N MET A 1 45.83 -27.12 39.80
CA MET A 1 44.56 -27.57 39.18
C MET A 1 43.76 -26.46 38.47
N ARG A 2 43.85 -25.18 38.85
CA ARG A 2 43.06 -24.05 38.27
C ARG A 2 43.36 -23.73 36.79
N LYS A 3 44.61 -23.91 36.32
CA LYS A 3 45.03 -23.60 34.93
C LYS A 3 44.46 -24.58 33.88
N ILE A 4 44.22 -25.84 34.22
CA ILE A 4 43.66 -26.87 33.31
C ILE A 4 42.18 -26.61 33.01
N GLY A 5 41.43 -26.04 33.95
CA GLY A 5 40.03 -25.65 33.74
C GLY A 5 39.89 -24.49 32.75
N ILE A 6 40.80 -23.51 32.80
CA ILE A 6 40.81 -22.35 31.89
C ILE A 6 41.13 -22.79 30.46
N ILE A 7 42.10 -23.70 30.28
CA ILE A 7 42.45 -24.23 28.95
C ILE A 7 41.28 -25.00 28.34
N LYS A 8 40.60 -25.85 29.11
CA LYS A 8 39.40 -26.57 28.64
C LYS A 8 38.27 -25.62 28.27
N PHE A 9 38.08 -24.55 29.06
CA PHE A 9 37.06 -23.53 28.79
C PHE A 9 37.36 -22.74 27.50
N CYS A 10 38.62 -22.35 27.27
CA CYS A 10 39.03 -21.69 26.02
C CYS A 10 38.88 -22.60 24.79
N LEU A 11 39.17 -23.90 24.93
CA LEU A 11 39.01 -24.88 23.85
C LEU A 11 37.54 -25.07 23.47
N ILE A 12 36.65 -25.07 24.46
CA ILE A 12 35.20 -25.15 24.25
C ILE A 12 34.69 -23.89 23.52
N LEU A 13 35.17 -22.70 23.88
CA LEU A 13 34.81 -21.45 23.21
C LEU A 13 35.23 -21.40 21.73
N LEU A 14 36.39 -21.96 21.39
CA LEU A 14 36.87 -22.06 20.00
C LEU A 14 36.03 -23.01 19.14
N LEU A 15 35.41 -24.03 19.74
CA LEU A 15 34.51 -24.95 19.04
C LEU A 15 33.15 -24.29 18.73
N PHE A 16 32.69 -23.38 19.59
CA PHE A 16 31.44 -22.64 19.36
C PHE A 16 31.57 -21.47 18.38
N SER A 17 32.77 -20.92 18.14
CA SER A 17 32.95 -19.81 17.18
C SER A 17 32.84 -20.21 15.71
N ASN A 18 32.94 -21.51 15.38
CA ASN A 18 32.80 -22.02 14.01
C ASN A 18 31.35 -22.41 13.63
N CYS A 19 30.39 -22.31 14.56
CA CYS A 19 28.97 -22.57 14.31
C CYS A 19 28.19 -21.31 13.87
N ALA A 20 28.88 -20.22 13.49
CA ALA A 20 28.22 -19.09 12.88
C ALA A 20 28.00 -19.40 11.38
N PRO A 21 26.77 -19.64 10.92
CA PRO A 21 26.51 -19.79 9.49
C PRO A 21 26.93 -18.48 8.80
N THR A 22 27.92 -18.55 7.92
CA THR A 22 28.23 -17.44 7.03
C THR A 22 27.06 -17.34 6.06
N LEU A 23 26.16 -16.37 6.28
CA LEU A 23 25.08 -16.03 5.36
C LEU A 23 25.70 -15.57 4.03
N LYS A 24 26.00 -16.51 3.14
CA LYS A 24 26.31 -16.21 1.75
C LYS A 24 24.99 -15.87 1.09
N GLN A 25 24.74 -14.59 0.84
CA GLN A 25 23.62 -14.19 0.00
C GLN A 25 23.90 -14.66 -1.43
N PRO A 26 22.98 -15.40 -2.07
CA PRO A 26 23.10 -15.70 -3.49
C PRO A 26 23.08 -14.37 -4.25
N GLN A 27 24.05 -14.18 -5.16
CA GLN A 27 24.04 -13.04 -6.07
C GLN A 27 22.96 -13.29 -7.11
N LEU A 28 21.81 -12.64 -6.94
CA LEU A 28 20.72 -12.70 -7.92
C LEU A 28 21.06 -11.82 -9.13
N PRO A 29 20.59 -12.18 -10.34
CA PRO A 29 20.69 -11.31 -11.51
C PRO A 29 20.03 -9.96 -11.24
N LYS A 30 20.63 -8.86 -11.73
CA LYS A 30 20.09 -7.52 -11.52
C LYS A 30 18.72 -7.34 -12.15
N GLU A 31 18.48 -8.01 -13.28
CA GLU A 31 17.22 -8.00 -13.99
C GLU A 31 16.10 -8.60 -13.12
N ALA A 32 16.36 -9.74 -12.47
CA ALA A 32 15.40 -10.39 -11.59
C ALA A 32 15.05 -9.54 -10.36
N ILE A 33 16.03 -8.79 -9.82
CA ILE A 33 15.81 -7.86 -8.71
C ILE A 33 14.91 -6.70 -9.16
N GLU A 34 15.15 -6.15 -10.35
CA GLU A 34 14.39 -5.01 -10.86
C GLU A 34 12.95 -5.40 -11.21
N GLU A 35 12.74 -6.57 -11.80
CA GLU A 35 11.40 -7.12 -12.04
C GLU A 35 10.61 -7.28 -10.74
N GLU A 36 11.24 -7.84 -9.71
CA GLU A 36 10.59 -8.01 -8.41
C GLU A 36 10.33 -6.65 -7.75
N ARG A 37 11.24 -5.66 -7.88
CA ARG A 37 11.00 -4.29 -7.39
C ARG A 37 9.74 -3.69 -8.01
N ILE A 38 9.59 -3.75 -9.34
CA ILE A 38 8.42 -3.21 -10.05
C ILE A 38 7.14 -3.92 -9.57
N LYS A 39 7.19 -5.24 -9.41
CA LYS A 39 6.06 -6.03 -8.93
C LYS A 39 5.67 -5.67 -7.50
N GLN A 40 6.64 -5.47 -6.61
CA GLN A 40 6.39 -5.06 -5.24
C GLN A 40 5.83 -3.64 -5.16
N GLU A 41 6.27 -2.72 -6.03
CA GLU A 41 5.68 -1.38 -6.13
C GLU A 41 4.23 -1.43 -6.61
N GLU A 42 3.93 -2.29 -7.58
CA GLU A 42 2.56 -2.52 -8.05
C GLU A 42 1.66 -3.04 -6.94
N ILE A 43 2.11 -4.08 -6.22
CA ILE A 43 1.39 -4.64 -5.08
C ILE A 43 1.17 -3.57 -4.01
N ALA A 44 2.20 -2.79 -3.68
CA ALA A 44 2.12 -1.75 -2.66
C ALA A 44 1.10 -0.66 -3.03
N LEU A 45 1.13 -0.16 -4.28
CA LEU A 45 0.23 0.87 -4.75
C LEU A 45 -1.23 0.40 -4.74
N PHE A 46 -1.52 -0.77 -5.32
CA PHE A 46 -2.89 -1.26 -5.37
C PHE A 46 -3.42 -1.70 -4.00
N SER A 47 -2.56 -2.27 -3.16
CA SER A 47 -2.94 -2.59 -1.77
C SER A 47 -3.26 -1.33 -0.96
N TYR A 48 -2.53 -0.24 -1.20
CA TYR A 48 -2.83 1.06 -0.57
C TYR A 48 -4.21 1.56 -0.99
N LEU A 49 -4.48 1.62 -2.30
CA LEU A 49 -5.76 2.08 -2.83
C LEU A 49 -6.93 1.22 -2.35
N GLU A 50 -6.77 -0.10 -2.30
CA GLU A 50 -7.82 -0.99 -1.80
C GLU A 50 -8.12 -0.75 -0.31
N LYS A 51 -7.09 -0.54 0.51
CA LYS A 51 -7.25 -0.20 1.93
C LYS A 51 -7.97 1.13 2.10
N GLU A 52 -7.65 2.11 1.28
CA GLU A 52 -8.31 3.42 1.27
C GLU A 52 -9.79 3.30 0.88
N GLN A 53 -10.10 2.57 -0.19
CA GLN A 53 -11.48 2.28 -0.60
C GLN A 53 -12.26 1.53 0.49
N ARG A 54 -11.63 0.56 1.15
CA ARG A 54 -12.21 -0.13 2.30
C ARG A 54 -12.47 0.83 3.46
N LEU A 55 -11.55 1.74 3.75
CA LEU A 55 -11.72 2.75 4.79
C LEU A 55 -12.95 3.61 4.53
N TYR A 56 -13.19 4.04 3.28
CA TYR A 56 -14.40 4.82 2.97
C TYR A 56 -15.69 4.04 3.20
N ARG A 57 -15.72 2.75 2.84
CA ARG A 57 -16.89 1.89 3.09
C ARG A 57 -17.17 1.70 4.58
N VAL A 58 -16.12 1.42 5.35
CA VAL A 58 -16.25 1.13 6.79
C VAL A 58 -16.43 2.40 7.61
N GLY A 59 -15.86 3.52 7.17
CA GLY A 59 -15.96 4.82 7.85
C GLY A 59 -17.33 5.47 7.70
N LEU A 60 -18.05 5.21 6.60
CA LEU A 60 -19.34 5.84 6.35
C LEU A 60 -20.40 5.58 7.45
N PRO A 61 -20.62 4.34 7.93
CA PRO A 61 -21.54 4.09 9.04
C PRO A 61 -21.17 4.87 10.32
N LEU A 62 -19.87 4.98 10.62
CA LEU A 62 -19.39 5.72 11.79
C LEU A 62 -19.70 7.21 11.65
N LEU A 63 -19.45 7.79 10.47
CA LEU A 63 -19.79 9.18 10.18
C LEU A 63 -21.29 9.42 10.26
N LYS A 64 -22.11 8.53 9.67
CA LYS A 64 -23.58 8.60 9.73
C LYS A 64 -24.09 8.59 11.17
N GLY A 65 -23.54 7.72 12.03
CA GLY A 65 -23.89 7.68 13.45
C GLY A 65 -23.47 8.94 14.22
N ALA A 66 -22.34 9.54 13.85
CA ALA A 66 -21.83 10.77 14.45
C ALA A 66 -22.62 12.03 14.03
N LEU A 67 -23.37 12.00 12.93
CA LEU A 67 -24.13 13.16 12.43
C LEU A 67 -25.12 13.72 13.47
N ASN A 68 -25.68 12.87 14.33
CA ASN A 68 -26.61 13.30 15.39
C ASN A 68 -25.96 14.22 16.44
N TYR A 69 -24.63 14.18 16.56
CA TYR A 69 -23.85 15.00 17.49
C TYR A 69 -23.16 16.17 16.77
N TYR A 70 -23.43 16.36 15.47
CA TYR A 70 -22.81 17.39 14.66
C TYR A 70 -23.69 18.64 14.62
N ASN A 71 -23.23 19.71 15.27
CA ASN A 71 -24.01 20.95 15.45
C ASN A 71 -24.11 21.83 14.18
N LYS A 72 -23.71 21.31 13.01
CA LYS A 72 -23.74 22.03 11.73
C LYS A 72 -24.41 21.17 10.68
N LYS A 73 -24.88 21.81 9.60
CA LYS A 73 -25.38 21.07 8.44
C LYS A 73 -24.22 20.30 7.80
N PRO A 74 -24.35 18.99 7.54
CA PRO A 74 -23.30 18.26 6.85
C PRO A 74 -23.14 18.76 5.42
N ASN A 75 -21.91 18.74 4.92
CA ASN A 75 -21.63 19.02 3.52
C ASN A 75 -22.28 17.96 2.63
N ILE A 76 -22.80 18.41 1.48
CA ILE A 76 -23.28 17.49 0.44
C ILE A 76 -22.07 16.75 -0.11
N SER A 77 -22.17 15.43 -0.14
CA SER A 77 -21.19 14.56 -0.81
C SER A 77 -21.91 13.68 -1.81
N PHE A 78 -21.29 13.50 -2.98
CA PHE A 78 -21.77 12.59 -4.02
C PHE A 78 -21.14 11.20 -3.92
N GLY A 79 -20.26 10.97 -2.94
CA GLY A 79 -19.60 9.68 -2.73
C GLY A 79 -18.60 9.30 -3.82
N ILE A 80 -17.95 10.30 -4.44
CA ILE A 80 -16.91 10.10 -5.45
C ILE A 80 -15.55 10.51 -4.89
N ILE A 81 -14.51 9.85 -5.40
CA ILE A 81 -13.13 10.29 -5.25
C ILE A 81 -12.55 10.35 -6.64
N VAL A 82 -11.85 11.44 -6.92
CA VAL A 82 -11.27 11.71 -8.22
C VAL A 82 -9.76 11.66 -8.12
N HIS A 83 -9.13 11.36 -9.25
CA HIS A 83 -7.68 11.38 -9.38
C HIS A 83 -7.29 11.89 -10.76
N ASN A 84 -6.05 12.34 -10.90
CA ASN A 84 -5.46 12.71 -12.17
C ASN A 84 -3.97 12.35 -12.17
N LYS A 85 -3.27 12.69 -13.25
CA LYS A 85 -1.83 12.47 -13.40
C LYS A 85 -1.02 13.05 -12.24
N ASN A 86 -1.40 14.21 -11.72
CA ASN A 86 -0.69 14.89 -10.64
C ASN A 86 -0.91 14.25 -9.25
N THR A 87 -1.82 13.28 -9.15
CA THR A 87 -2.06 12.51 -7.92
C THR A 87 -0.94 11.51 -7.63
N TYR A 88 -0.16 11.11 -8.64
CA TYR A 88 0.82 10.03 -8.54
C TYR A 88 2.25 10.51 -8.81
N LYS A 89 3.22 9.78 -8.24
CA LYS A 89 4.62 9.96 -8.64
C LYS A 89 4.82 9.47 -10.08
N LYS A 90 5.84 10.01 -10.76
CA LYS A 90 6.12 9.69 -12.17
C LYS A 90 6.32 8.19 -12.40
N GLU A 91 6.99 7.52 -11.47
CA GLU A 91 7.30 6.09 -11.52
C GLU A 91 6.04 5.22 -11.37
N GLN A 92 5.01 5.74 -10.69
CA GLN A 92 3.76 5.05 -10.44
C GLN A 92 2.76 5.18 -11.59
N LEU A 93 2.97 6.12 -12.52
CA LEU A 93 2.03 6.39 -13.62
C LEU A 93 1.81 5.17 -14.50
N GLU A 94 2.87 4.45 -14.85
CA GLU A 94 2.76 3.26 -15.69
C GLU A 94 2.07 2.10 -14.95
N ILE A 95 2.24 2.00 -13.63
CA ILE A 95 1.58 1.01 -12.79
C ILE A 95 0.08 1.30 -12.69
N ILE A 96 -0.31 2.54 -12.34
CA ILE A 96 -1.72 2.88 -12.13
C ILE A 96 -2.54 2.80 -13.41
N ARG A 97 -1.91 3.09 -14.55
CA ARG A 97 -2.51 2.98 -15.90
C ARG A 97 -2.94 1.58 -16.28
N LYS A 98 -2.43 0.53 -15.61
CA LYS A 98 -2.88 -0.85 -15.81
C LYS A 98 -4.36 -1.04 -15.44
N LYS A 99 -4.90 -0.20 -14.55
CA LYS A 99 -6.26 -0.36 -14.00
C LYS A 99 -7.15 0.88 -14.17
N TYR A 100 -6.56 2.07 -14.24
CA TYR A 100 -7.30 3.32 -14.27
C TYR A 100 -6.87 4.24 -15.41
N ILE A 101 -7.79 5.09 -15.86
CA ILE A 101 -7.50 6.15 -16.82
C ILE A 101 -6.89 7.33 -16.06
N VAL A 102 -5.61 7.61 -16.32
CA VAL A 102 -4.86 8.68 -15.66
C VAL A 102 -4.40 9.71 -16.70
N GLU A 103 -5.17 10.79 -16.76
CA GLU A 103 -4.97 11.94 -17.64
C GLU A 103 -4.78 13.23 -16.82
N GLU A 104 -4.61 14.38 -17.47
CA GLU A 104 -4.56 15.68 -16.80
C GLU A 104 -5.93 16.04 -16.18
N GLN A 105 -7.01 15.71 -16.89
CA GLN A 105 -8.37 15.88 -16.41
C GLN A 105 -8.69 14.86 -15.32
N PRO A 106 -9.38 15.25 -14.22
CA PRO A 106 -9.78 14.32 -13.18
C PRO A 106 -10.76 13.25 -13.68
N THR A 107 -10.49 12.01 -13.32
CA THR A 107 -11.37 10.86 -13.55
C THR A 107 -11.84 10.29 -12.21
N ILE A 108 -12.93 9.52 -12.21
CA ILE A 108 -13.43 8.87 -10.99
C ILE A 108 -12.53 7.67 -10.62
N LEU A 109 -11.85 7.75 -9.48
CA LEU A 109 -11.06 6.67 -8.88
C LEU A 109 -11.94 5.69 -8.10
N TYR A 110 -12.88 6.23 -7.34
CA TYR A 110 -13.75 5.46 -6.45
C TYR A 110 -15.15 6.04 -6.40
N LEU A 111 -16.12 5.14 -6.24
CA LEU A 111 -17.54 5.44 -6.22
C LEU A 111 -18.21 4.62 -5.11
N HIS A 112 -18.81 5.32 -4.14
CA HIS A 112 -19.44 4.67 -3.00
C HIS A 112 -20.88 4.23 -3.35
N PRO A 113 -21.25 2.94 -3.18
CA PRO A 113 -22.56 2.41 -3.57
C PRO A 113 -23.79 3.13 -2.98
N ASP A 114 -23.70 3.54 -1.71
CA ASP A 114 -24.80 4.22 -1.02
C ASP A 114 -25.15 5.62 -1.54
N PHE A 115 -24.26 6.24 -2.33
CA PHE A 115 -24.37 7.66 -2.68
C PHE A 115 -25.01 7.92 -4.04
N GLY A 116 -25.42 9.18 -4.25
CA GLY A 116 -26.16 9.60 -5.44
C GLY A 116 -25.41 9.37 -6.75
N ALA A 117 -24.08 9.56 -6.78
CA ALA A 117 -23.30 9.34 -8.00
C ALA A 117 -23.39 7.90 -8.51
N TYR A 118 -23.30 6.92 -7.59
CA TYR A 118 -23.45 5.50 -7.94
C TYR A 118 -24.84 5.20 -8.48
N LYS A 119 -25.86 5.71 -7.80
CA LYS A 119 -27.28 5.53 -8.18
C LYS A 119 -27.62 6.20 -9.50
N ALA A 120 -26.92 7.27 -9.86
CA ALA A 120 -27.06 7.95 -11.15
C ALA A 120 -26.36 7.20 -12.30
N GLY A 121 -25.62 6.13 -12.01
CA GLY A 121 -24.97 5.30 -13.03
C GLY A 121 -23.57 5.75 -13.44
N LEU A 122 -22.95 6.66 -12.70
CA LEU A 122 -21.53 6.99 -12.90
C LEU A 122 -20.66 5.75 -12.69
N LYS A 123 -19.49 5.73 -13.32
CA LYS A 123 -18.55 4.62 -13.30
C LYS A 123 -17.14 5.08 -12.97
N ILE A 124 -16.34 4.14 -12.48
CA ILE A 124 -14.90 4.33 -12.36
C ILE A 124 -14.34 4.66 -13.75
N ASN A 125 -13.39 5.59 -13.81
CA ASN A 125 -12.79 6.18 -15.01
C ASN A 125 -13.65 7.18 -15.80
N ASP A 126 -14.88 7.47 -15.37
CA ASP A 126 -15.63 8.59 -15.98
C ASP A 126 -14.86 9.91 -15.78
N LYS A 127 -14.82 10.75 -16.82
CA LYS A 127 -14.16 12.06 -16.79
C LYS A 127 -15.07 13.10 -16.13
N ILE A 128 -14.48 13.96 -15.31
CA ILE A 128 -15.14 15.14 -14.77
C ILE A 128 -14.75 16.34 -15.63
N ILE A 129 -15.74 16.91 -16.34
CA ILE A 129 -15.58 18.04 -17.27
C ILE A 129 -16.16 19.30 -16.63
#